data_AF-A0A7R9T066-F1
#
_entry.id   AF-A0A7R9T066-F1
#
_cell.length_a   1.000
_cell.length_b   1.000
_cell.length_c   1.000
_cell.angle_alpha   90.00
_cell.angle_beta   90.00
_cell.angle_gamma   90.00
#
_symmetry.space_group_name_H-M   'P 1'
#
loop_
_entity.id
_entity.type
_entity.pdbx_description
1 polymer ?
#
loop_
_entity_poly.entity_id
_entity_poly.type
_entity_poly.pdbx_seq_one_letter_code
_entity_poly.pdbx_strand_id
1 'polypeptide(L)'
;MTRLGVAMGAKEHTMAGLSGIGDLMLTCLGDASRNKAVGIAFGRGKKIQDILNERAQSLQGVAEGVATAPAAERLAEKLGVSAPMMSTCAQCLRGELDAKGALEQCMSLPIKEDAPLEERKSLSEKARPFASHVVAALAGALTATVMGAGRRRRS
;
A
#
# COMPACT_ATOMS: atom_id res chain seq x y z
N MET A 1 -2.91 6.73 2.60
CA MET A 1 -3.71 5.65 3.22
C MET A 1 -5.19 5.99 3.30
N THR A 2 -5.59 7.08 3.98
CA THR A 2 -7.03 7.43 4.18
C THR A 2 -7.85 7.49 2.90
N ARG A 3 -7.38 8.19 1.86
CA ARG A 3 -8.07 8.27 0.55
C ARG A 3 -8.35 6.89 -0.06
N LEU A 4 -7.36 5.99 0.00
CA LEU A 4 -7.48 4.63 -0.51
C LEU A 4 -8.45 3.79 0.35
N GLY A 5 -8.34 3.89 1.68
CA GLY A 5 -9.25 3.20 2.60
C GLY A 5 -10.70 3.63 2.42
N VAL A 6 -10.96 4.94 2.33
CA VAL A 6 -12.31 5.47 2.05
C VAL A 6 -12.83 5.00 0.70
N ALA A 7 -11.98 4.96 -0.33
CA ALA A 7 -12.37 4.41 -1.63
C ALA A 7 -12.69 2.90 -1.60
N MET A 8 -12.18 2.18 -0.61
CA MET A 8 -12.53 0.77 -0.36
C MET A 8 -13.76 0.62 0.56
N GLY A 9 -14.39 1.71 0.99
CA GLY A 9 -15.55 1.72 1.89
C GLY A 9 -15.22 1.80 3.39
N ALA A 10 -13.96 2.05 3.76
CA ALA A 10 -13.61 2.30 5.15
C ALA A 10 -14.18 3.64 5.63
N LYS A 11 -14.46 3.74 6.93
CA LYS A 11 -14.87 5.02 7.54
C LYS A 11 -13.62 5.87 7.77
N GLU A 12 -13.68 7.17 7.48
CA GLU A 12 -12.51 8.03 7.61
C GLU A 12 -11.92 8.02 9.04
N HIS A 13 -12.77 8.04 10.07
CA HIS A 13 -12.33 8.02 11.47
C HIS A 13 -11.58 6.73 11.86
N THR A 14 -11.84 5.59 11.20
CA THR A 14 -11.11 4.35 11.50
C THR A 14 -9.66 4.43 11.01
N MET A 15 -9.39 5.25 10.00
CA MET A 15 -8.03 5.50 9.50
C MET A 15 -7.22 6.40 10.45
N ALA A 16 -7.91 7.21 11.26
CA ALA A 16 -7.28 8.09 12.26
C ALA A 16 -7.05 7.40 13.62
N GLY A 17 -7.56 6.17 13.80
CA GLY A 17 -7.42 5.40 15.04
C GLY A 17 -6.04 4.75 15.21
N LEU A 18 -5.90 4.00 16.31
CA LEU A 18 -4.64 3.36 16.71
C LEU A 18 -4.11 2.36 15.65
N SER A 19 -4.99 1.61 15.00
CA SER A 19 -4.62 0.68 13.92
C SER A 19 -4.27 1.38 12.60
N GLY A 20 -4.55 2.69 12.47
CA GLY A 20 -4.23 3.50 11.30
C GLY A 20 -2.98 4.33 11.52
N ILE A 21 -3.12 5.45 12.23
CA ILE A 21 -1.99 6.36 12.50
C ILE A 21 -1.02 5.76 13.52
N GLY A 22 -1.53 5.07 14.54
CA GLY A 22 -0.68 4.49 15.59
C GLY A 22 0.27 3.42 15.06
N ASP A 23 -0.25 2.47 14.28
CA ASP A 23 0.56 1.44 13.62
C ASP A 23 1.54 2.02 12.60
N LEU A 24 1.12 3.05 11.85
CA LEU A 24 1.99 3.78 10.93
C LEU A 24 3.17 4.43 11.67
N MET A 25 2.92 5.16 12.75
CA MET A 25 3.97 5.80 13.53
C MET A 25 4.92 4.77 14.13
N LEU A 26 4.39 3.69 14.71
CA LEU A 26 5.22 2.62 15.28
C LEU A 26 6.11 1.98 14.22
N THR A 27 5.58 1.71 13.03
CA THR A 27 6.32 1.08 11.93
C THR A 27 7.28 2.03 11.24
N CYS A 28 6.95 3.32 11.12
CA CYS A 28 7.85 4.30 10.49
C CYS A 28 8.99 4.74 11.42
N LEU A 29 8.71 4.88 12.72
CA LEU A 29 9.65 5.45 13.68
C LEU A 29 10.42 4.38 14.46
N GLY A 30 9.87 3.18 14.64
CA GLY A 30 10.50 2.09 15.39
C GLY A 30 11.76 1.54 14.72
N ASP A 31 12.81 1.29 15.52
CA ASP A 31 14.11 0.82 15.01
C ASP A 31 14.10 -0.65 14.54
N ALA A 32 13.16 -1.45 15.05
CA ALA A 32 12.96 -2.83 14.61
C ALA A 32 12.23 -2.96 13.25
N SER A 33 11.79 -1.83 12.67
CA SER A 33 11.03 -1.85 11.42
C SER A 33 11.87 -2.25 10.22
N ARG A 34 11.46 -3.37 9.59
CA ARG A 34 12.09 -3.86 8.34
C ARG A 34 11.92 -2.87 7.19
N ASN A 35 10.76 -2.20 7.10
CA ASN A 35 10.51 -1.16 6.11
C ASN A 35 11.46 0.03 6.30
N LYS A 36 11.60 0.52 7.54
CA LYS A 36 12.52 1.63 7.88
C LYS A 36 13.94 1.28 7.48
N ALA A 37 14.38 0.05 7.77
CA ALA A 37 15.74 -0.37 7.46
C ALA A 37 16.01 -0.49 5.95
N VAL A 38 15.04 -0.93 5.13
CA VAL A 38 15.13 -0.88 3.66
C VAL A 38 15.20 0.57 3.18
N GLY A 39 14.32 1.44 3.69
CA GLY A 39 14.28 2.85 3.33
C GLY A 39 15.59 3.60 3.66
N ILE A 40 16.19 3.34 4.83
CA ILE A 40 17.48 3.94 5.22
C ILE A 40 18.61 3.47 4.29
N ALA A 41 18.68 2.17 3.98
CA ALA A 41 19.72 1.65 3.09
C ALA A 41 19.59 2.25 1.68
N PHE A 42 18.35 2.35 1.17
CA PHE A 42 18.05 2.97 -0.11
C PHE A 42 18.42 4.46 -0.11
N GLY A 43 18.03 5.20 0.92
CA GLY A 43 18.36 6.62 1.10
C GLY A 43 19.87 6.90 1.23
N ARG A 44 20.66 5.90 1.66
CA ARG A 44 22.14 5.95 1.67
C ARG A 44 22.76 5.66 0.29
N GLY A 45 21.96 5.51 -0.75
CA GLY A 45 22.42 5.31 -2.12
C GLY A 45 22.67 3.86 -2.51
N LYS A 46 22.32 2.89 -1.65
CA LYS A 46 22.45 1.47 -2.00
C LYS A 46 21.39 1.08 -3.03
N LYS A 47 21.77 0.31 -4.05
CA LYS A 47 20.82 -0.15 -5.08
C LYS A 47 19.75 -1.04 -4.46
N ILE A 48 18.51 -0.82 -4.88
CA ILE A 48 17.36 -1.52 -4.29
C ILE A 48 17.48 -3.04 -4.42
N GLN A 49 17.95 -3.55 -5.57
CA GLN A 49 18.10 -4.98 -5.80
C GLN A 49 19.11 -5.62 -4.84
N ASP A 50 20.21 -4.94 -4.55
CA ASP A 50 21.22 -5.42 -3.60
C ASP A 50 20.63 -5.48 -2.18
N ILE A 51 19.84 -4.47 -1.78
CA ILE A 51 19.14 -4.46 -0.49
C ILE A 51 18.17 -5.64 -0.39
N LEU A 52 17.35 -5.87 -1.42
CA LEU A 52 16.36 -6.94 -1.41
C LEU A 52 17.00 -8.32 -1.40
N ASN A 53 18.08 -8.52 -2.15
CA ASN A 53 18.83 -9.78 -2.18
C ASN A 53 19.45 -10.10 -0.82
N GLU A 54 20.12 -9.15 -0.19
CA GLU A 54 20.69 -9.34 1.15
C GLU A 54 19.61 -9.67 2.18
N ARG A 55 18.46 -9.00 2.10
CA ARG A 55 17.34 -9.25 3.00
C ARG A 55 16.77 -10.66 2.83
N ALA A 56 16.62 -11.11 1.60
CA ALA A 56 16.12 -12.45 1.27
C ALA A 56 17.06 -13.56 1.78
N GLN A 57 18.35 -13.28 1.88
CA GLN A 57 19.37 -14.20 2.40
C GLN A 57 19.55 -14.11 3.92
N SER A 58 18.99 -13.09 4.56
CA SER A 58 19.11 -12.85 6.00
C SER A 58 17.98 -13.48 6.80
N LEU A 59 18.25 -13.80 8.07
CA LEU A 59 17.21 -14.20 9.04
C LEU A 59 16.19 -13.07 9.34
N GLN A 60 16.46 -11.83 8.90
CA GLN A 60 15.59 -10.68 9.14
C GLN A 60 14.35 -10.66 8.21
N GLY A 61 14.38 -11.44 7.13
CA GLY A 61 13.26 -11.57 6.19
C GLY A 61 13.00 -10.34 5.32
N VAL A 62 12.03 -10.47 4.42
CA VAL A 62 11.61 -9.42 3.48
C VAL A 62 10.67 -8.43 4.17
N ALA A 63 10.87 -7.14 3.93
CA ALA A 63 9.99 -6.10 4.45
C ALA A 63 8.63 -6.12 3.72
N GLU A 64 7.53 -6.11 4.46
CA GLU A 64 6.17 -6.19 3.94
C GLU A 64 5.84 -5.11 2.90
N GLY A 65 6.45 -3.92 3.02
CA GLY A 65 6.29 -2.81 2.08
C GLY A 65 6.77 -3.14 0.67
N VAL A 66 7.73 -4.07 0.51
CA VAL A 66 8.29 -4.49 -0.78
C VAL A 66 7.21 -5.13 -1.65
N ALA A 67 6.38 -6.00 -1.07
CA ALA A 67 5.26 -6.61 -1.77
C ALA A 67 4.03 -5.70 -1.83
N THR A 68 3.82 -4.91 -0.76
CA THR A 68 2.58 -4.13 -0.58
C THR A 68 2.53 -2.89 -1.47
N ALA A 69 3.64 -2.15 -1.64
CA ALA A 69 3.60 -0.88 -2.37
C ALA A 69 3.17 -1.03 -3.84
N PRO A 70 3.68 -1.98 -4.63
CA PRO A 70 3.20 -2.19 -6.00
C PRO A 70 1.74 -2.66 -6.07
N ALA A 71 1.29 -3.44 -5.07
CA ALA A 71 -0.10 -3.87 -4.99
C ALA A 71 -1.04 -2.69 -4.65
N ALA A 72 -0.60 -1.81 -3.75
CA ALA A 72 -1.34 -0.61 -3.36
C ALA A 72 -1.41 0.42 -4.49
N GLU A 73 -0.33 0.59 -5.27
CA GLU A 73 -0.32 1.42 -6.49
C GLU A 73 -1.38 0.94 -7.49
N ARG A 74 -1.36 -0.35 -7.86
CA ARG A 74 -2.36 -0.93 -8.76
C ARG A 74 -3.79 -0.81 -8.25
N LEU A 75 -3.98 -0.91 -6.92
CA LEU A 75 -5.29 -0.74 -6.32
C LEU A 75 -5.75 0.71 -6.39
N ALA A 76 -4.86 1.67 -6.15
CA ALA A 76 -5.15 3.09 -6.26
C ALA A 76 -5.53 3.47 -7.70
N GLU A 77 -4.81 2.95 -8.70
CA GLU A 77 -5.13 3.12 -10.13
C GLU A 77 -6.53 2.58 -10.46
N LYS A 78 -6.84 1.35 -10.03
CA LYS A 78 -8.17 0.73 -10.26
C LYS A 78 -9.32 1.52 -9.65
N LEU A 79 -9.07 2.19 -8.53
CA LEU A 79 -10.06 3.00 -7.82
C LEU A 79 -10.06 4.48 -8.25
N GLY A 80 -9.20 4.87 -9.19
CA GLY A 80 -9.06 6.26 -9.62
C GLY A 80 -8.56 7.20 -8.51
N VAL A 81 -7.85 6.66 -7.51
CA VAL A 81 -7.35 7.42 -6.36
C VAL A 81 -5.93 7.89 -6.61
N SER A 82 -5.71 9.20 -6.56
CA SER A 82 -4.36 9.79 -6.59
C SER A 82 -3.54 9.34 -5.36
N ALA A 83 -2.46 8.60 -5.59
CA ALA A 83 -1.56 8.10 -4.54
C ALA A 83 -0.06 8.28 -4.91
N PRO A 84 0.41 9.52 -5.15
CA PRO A 84 1.75 9.77 -5.71
C PRO A 84 2.89 9.18 -4.87
N MET A 85 2.80 9.26 -3.55
CA MET A 85 3.80 8.66 -2.66
C MET A 85 3.91 7.14 -2.82
N MET A 86 2.78 6.44 -2.99
CA MET A 86 2.78 4.99 -3.20
C MET A 86 3.38 4.64 -4.55
N SER A 87 3.05 5.41 -5.59
CA SER A 87 3.63 5.23 -6.93
C SER A 87 5.14 5.45 -6.92
N THR A 88 5.64 6.53 -6.28
CA THR A 88 7.08 6.74 -6.15
C THR A 88 7.77 5.58 -5.43
N CYS A 89 7.20 5.06 -4.34
CA CYS A 89 7.74 3.88 -3.66
C CYS A 89 7.78 2.65 -4.58
N ALA A 90 6.73 2.41 -5.36
CA ALA A 90 6.67 1.27 -6.29
C ALA A 90 7.71 1.40 -7.42
N GLN A 91 7.91 2.59 -7.97
CA GLN A 91 8.94 2.89 -8.96
C GLN A 91 10.35 2.65 -8.40
N CYS A 92 10.62 3.08 -7.16
CA CYS A 92 11.87 2.78 -6.47
C CYS A 92 12.11 1.26 -6.35
N LEU A 93 11.08 0.49 -5.98
CA LEU A 93 11.16 -0.96 -5.83
C LEU A 93 11.38 -1.69 -7.16
N ARG A 94 10.87 -1.15 -8.27
CA ARG A 94 11.16 -1.65 -9.63
C ARG A 94 12.54 -1.22 -10.14
N GLY A 95 13.23 -0.32 -9.43
CA GLY A 95 14.54 0.21 -9.83
C GLY A 95 14.46 1.31 -10.89
N GLU A 96 13.28 1.89 -11.09
CA GLU A 96 13.04 2.99 -12.04
C GLU A 96 13.56 4.33 -11.49
N LEU A 97 13.59 4.47 -10.17
CA LEU A 97 14.10 5.65 -9.47
C LEU A 97 15.15 5.24 -8.44
N ASP A 98 16.23 6.02 -8.36
CA ASP A 98 17.12 6.02 -7.20
C ASP A 98 16.58 6.96 -6.10
N ALA A 99 17.25 7.00 -4.94
CA ALA A 99 16.79 7.80 -3.81
C ALA A 99 16.70 9.30 -4.12
N LYS A 100 17.58 9.81 -4.99
CA LYS A 100 17.60 11.21 -5.40
C LYS A 100 16.43 11.52 -6.33
N GLY A 101 16.22 10.70 -7.37
CA GLY A 101 15.10 10.85 -8.28
C GLY A 101 13.75 10.72 -7.58
N ALA A 102 13.64 9.81 -6.60
CA ALA A 102 12.45 9.69 -5.76
C ALA A 102 12.17 10.96 -4.94
N LEU A 103 13.21 11.58 -4.37
CA LEU A 103 13.09 12.83 -3.63
C LEU A 103 12.65 13.97 -4.55
N GLU A 104 13.31 14.13 -5.71
CA GLU A 104 12.98 15.17 -6.70
C GLU A 104 11.52 15.04 -7.18
N GLN A 105 11.09 13.81 -7.50
CA GLN A 105 9.70 13.55 -7.89
C GLN A 105 8.72 13.94 -6.78
N CYS A 106 8.99 13.56 -5.52
CA CYS A 106 8.14 13.92 -4.39
C CYS A 106 8.09 15.44 -4.17
N MET A 107 9.20 16.15 -4.31
CA MET A 107 9.27 17.60 -4.13
C MET A 107 8.62 18.38 -5.29
N SER A 108 8.48 17.76 -6.46
CA SER A 108 7.79 18.35 -7.62
C SER A 108 6.25 18.25 -7.56
N LEU A 109 5.70 17.56 -6.56
CA LEU A 109 4.26 17.38 -6.44
C LEU A 109 3.54 18.72 -6.25
N PRO A 110 2.38 18.93 -6.91
CA PRO A 110 1.63 20.16 -6.76
C PRO A 110 1.19 20.32 -5.30
N ILE A 111 1.39 21.53 -4.77
CA ILE A 111 0.84 21.90 -3.46
C ILE A 111 -0.68 21.83 -3.60
N LYS A 112 -1.29 20.89 -2.89
CA LYS A 112 -2.75 20.81 -2.74
C LYS A 112 -3.08 21.29 -1.34
N GLU A 113 -4.04 22.20 -1.25
CA GLU A 113 -4.66 22.52 0.03
C GLU A 113 -5.25 21.25 0.65
N ASP A 114 -5.26 21.20 1.98
CA ASP A 114 -5.91 20.10 2.67
C ASP A 114 -7.40 20.09 2.32
N ALA A 115 -7.83 19.04 1.62
CA ALA A 115 -9.21 18.92 1.15
C ALA A 115 -10.18 19.12 2.32
N PRO A 116 -11.13 20.08 2.21
CA PRO A 116 -12.16 20.31 3.21
C PRO A 116 -12.90 19.02 3.53
N LEU A 117 -13.34 18.84 4.78
CA LEU A 117 -14.00 17.63 5.25
C LEU A 117 -15.21 17.21 4.39
N GLU A 118 -15.89 18.15 3.74
CA GLU A 118 -17.04 17.89 2.87
C GLU A 118 -16.65 17.22 1.53
N GLU A 119 -15.50 17.54 0.96
CA GLU A 119 -15.04 16.93 -0.29
C GLU A 119 -14.68 15.44 -0.11
N ARG A 120 -14.25 15.08 1.11
CA ARG A 120 -13.92 13.71 1.54
C ARG A 120 -15.14 12.79 1.58
N LYS A 121 -16.31 13.34 1.91
CA LYS A 121 -17.59 12.60 1.88
C LYS A 121 -18.01 12.25 0.46
N SER A 122 -17.78 13.14 -0.51
CA SER A 122 -18.12 12.88 -1.93
C SER A 122 -17.27 11.74 -2.53
N LEU A 123 -16.01 11.58 -2.09
CA LEU A 123 -15.14 10.48 -2.49
C LEU A 123 -15.64 9.13 -1.95
N SER A 124 -16.18 9.11 -0.73
CA SER A 124 -16.84 7.94 -0.15
C SER A 124 -18.08 7.53 -0.96
N GLU A 125 -18.91 8.48 -1.37
CA GLU A 125 -20.11 8.19 -2.18
C GLU A 125 -19.79 7.71 -3.59
N LYS A 126 -18.80 8.33 -4.26
CA LYS A 126 -18.35 7.90 -5.60
C LYS A 126 -17.69 6.52 -5.59
N ALA A 127 -17.13 6.10 -4.47
CA ALA A 127 -16.45 4.81 -4.36
C ALA A 127 -17.34 3.65 -3.88
N ARG A 128 -18.55 3.93 -3.36
CA ARG A 128 -19.55 2.92 -2.97
C ARG A 128 -19.84 1.86 -4.05
N PRO A 129 -19.97 2.20 -5.35
CA PRO A 129 -20.21 1.19 -6.39
C PRO A 129 -18.99 0.28 -6.63
N PHE A 130 -17.76 0.77 -6.37
CA PHE A 130 -16.55 -0.04 -6.56
C PHE A 130 -16.27 -0.95 -5.37
N ALA A 131 -16.57 -0.48 -4.14
CA ALA A 131 -16.45 -1.30 -2.93
C ALA A 131 -17.34 -2.56 -2.98
N SER A 132 -18.56 -2.45 -3.53
CA SER A 132 -19.46 -3.61 -3.70
C SER A 132 -18.91 -4.66 -4.67
N HIS A 133 -18.25 -4.24 -5.77
CA HIS A 133 -17.63 -5.15 -6.72
C HIS A 133 -16.37 -5.84 -6.16
N VAL A 134 -15.57 -5.15 -5.35
CA VAL A 134 -14.39 -5.77 -4.70
C VAL A 134 -14.81 -6.78 -3.63
N VAL A 135 -15.83 -6.46 -2.83
CA VAL A 135 -16.41 -7.42 -1.85
C VAL A 135 -17.01 -8.63 -2.57
N ALA A 136 -17.73 -8.43 -3.68
CA ALA A 136 -18.27 -9.52 -4.49
C ALA A 136 -17.17 -10.39 -5.12
N ALA A 137 -16.08 -9.80 -5.61
CA ALA A 137 -14.93 -10.52 -6.17
C ALA A 137 -14.18 -11.34 -5.09
N LEU A 138 -14.02 -10.79 -3.88
CA LEU A 138 -13.40 -11.50 -2.75
C LEU A 138 -14.31 -12.63 -2.22
N ALA A 139 -15.64 -12.41 -2.16
CA ALA A 139 -16.62 -13.44 -1.82
C ALA A 139 -16.65 -14.58 -2.87
N GLY A 140 -16.53 -14.26 -4.16
CA GLY A 140 -16.43 -15.25 -5.23
C GLY A 140 -15.17 -16.13 -5.11
N ALA A 141 -14.02 -15.53 -4.77
CA ALA A 141 -12.76 -16.27 -4.56
C ALA A 141 -12.80 -17.19 -3.32
N LEU A 142 -13.45 -16.77 -2.24
CA LEU A 142 -13.69 -17.60 -1.04
C LEU A 142 -14.63 -18.77 -1.36
N THR A 143 -15.69 -18.55 -2.14
CA THR A 143 -16.64 -19.61 -2.52
C THR A 143 -15.99 -20.65 -3.44
N ALA A 144 -15.14 -20.22 -4.37
CA ALA A 144 -14.37 -21.12 -5.24
C ALA A 144 -13.38 -22.01 -4.45
N THR A 145 -12.80 -21.48 -3.38
CA THR A 145 -11.84 -22.21 -2.54
C THR A 145 -12.55 -23.22 -1.62
N VAL A 146 -13.75 -22.89 -1.13
CA VAL A 146 -14.57 -23.81 -0.31
C VAL A 146 -15.26 -24.89 -1.17
N MET A 147 -15.69 -24.59 -2.39
CA MET A 147 -16.27 -25.60 -3.30
C MET A 147 -15.22 -26.51 -3.97
N GLY A 148 -13.97 -26.07 -4.12
CA GLY A 148 -12.87 -26.88 -4.66
C GLY A 148 -12.39 -27.99 -3.71
N ALA A 149 -12.57 -27.84 -2.40
CA ALA A 149 -12.15 -28.81 -1.39
C ALA A 149 -13.12 -29.99 -1.21
N GLY A 150 -14.33 -29.95 -1.78
CA GLY A 150 -15.38 -30.96 -1.60
C GLY A 150 -15.37 -32.16 -2.57
N ARG A 151 -14.52 -32.16 -3.62
CA ARG A 151 -14.56 -33.20 -4.69
C ARG A 151 -13.51 -34.32 -4.59
N ARG A 152 -12.72 -34.40 -3.52
CA ARG A 152 -11.77 -35.51 -3.29
C ARG A 152 -12.05 -36.29 -2.00
N ARG A 153 -13.22 -36.94 -1.90
CA ARG A 153 -13.44 -38.08 -0.99
C ARG A 153 -14.60 -38.95 -1.51
N ARG A 154 -14.33 -39.72 -2.56
CA ARG A 154 -15.00 -41.00 -2.86
C ARG A 154 -14.00 -41.89 -3.57
N SER A 155 -13.36 -42.77 -2.79
CA SER A 155 -12.85 -44.07 -3.22
C SER A 155 -13.32 -45.05 -2.16
#